data_AF-A0A8E6EWM5-F1
#
_entry.id   AF-A0A8E6EWM5-F1
#
_cell.length_a   1.000
_cell.length_b   1.000
_cell.length_c   1.000
_cell.angle_alpha   90.00
_cell.angle_beta   90.00
_cell.angle_gamma   90.00
#
_symmetry.space_group_name_H-M   'P 1'
#
loop_
_entity.id
_entity.type
_entity.pdbx_description
1 polymer ?
#
loop_
_entity_poly.entity_id
_entity_poly.type
_entity_poly.pdbx_seq_one_letter_code
_entity_poly.pdbx_strand_id
1 'polypeptide(L)'
;MKWKDPPKAYCDCSGLINHLLMHTYSYTEDDLKNWTGSRRPTARRYHDLIDLGQSKNWKKIEKLENLKPGDLIAIKYLDAKEGDNTGHVMLVDAKPKLLNTPAETIAGAAKQWEVPVIDSTMSPHGKKDSRYDKNEKHTGVGQGTFRILTDDQGTIVGYTWSLDSSKTIYKQNVHHMLFGRLER
;
A
#
# COMPACT_ATOMS: atom_id res chain seq x y z
N MET A 1 -26.34 -25.10 9.19
CA MET A 1 -24.91 -25.04 9.57
C MET A 1 -24.71 -23.77 10.38
N LYS A 2 -24.48 -23.86 11.69
CA LYS A 2 -24.14 -22.69 12.53
C LYS A 2 -22.62 -22.73 12.73
N TRP A 3 -21.91 -21.71 12.25
CA TRP A 3 -20.49 -21.57 12.52
C TRP A 3 -20.29 -21.24 14.00
N LYS A 4 -19.35 -21.93 14.66
CA LYS A 4 -19.01 -21.68 16.08
C LYS A 4 -18.33 -20.33 16.29
N ASP A 5 -17.63 -19.86 15.27
CA ASP A 5 -16.96 -18.56 15.22
C ASP A 5 -17.55 -17.72 14.08
N PRO A 6 -17.56 -16.38 14.19
CA PRO A 6 -17.89 -15.52 13.05
C PRO A 6 -16.92 -15.82 11.89
N PRO A 7 -17.41 -15.91 10.64
CA PRO A 7 -16.55 -16.17 9.49
C PRO A 7 -15.47 -15.07 9.39
N LYS A 8 -14.21 -15.49 9.33
CA LYS A 8 -13.05 -14.60 9.15
C LYS A 8 -12.60 -14.67 7.70
N ALA A 9 -12.56 -13.52 7.01
CA ALA A 9 -12.00 -13.42 5.67
C ALA A 9 -10.47 -13.31 5.79
N TYR A 10 -9.76 -14.38 5.40
CA TYR A 10 -8.31 -14.36 5.27
C TYR A 10 -7.95 -13.88 3.87
N CYS A 11 -7.43 -12.65 3.80
CA CYS A 11 -7.01 -12.05 2.55
C CYS A 11 -5.66 -11.37 2.79
N ASP A 12 -4.66 -11.60 1.95
CA ASP A 12 -3.46 -10.76 1.97
C ASP A 12 -3.70 -9.44 1.21
N CYS A 13 -2.73 -8.52 1.28
CA CYS A 13 -2.82 -7.20 0.67
C CYS A 13 -3.14 -7.25 -0.83
N SER A 14 -2.44 -8.11 -1.58
CA SER A 14 -2.68 -8.27 -3.02
C SER A 14 -3.99 -8.97 -3.32
N GLY A 15 -4.43 -9.93 -2.50
CA GLY A 15 -5.73 -10.57 -2.62
C GLY A 15 -6.86 -9.55 -2.50
N LEU A 16 -6.72 -8.57 -1.61
CA LEU A 16 -7.71 -7.52 -1.41
C LEU A 16 -7.85 -6.70 -2.69
N ILE A 17 -6.73 -6.27 -3.26
CA ILE A 17 -6.72 -5.51 -4.52
C ILE A 17 -7.28 -6.34 -5.67
N ASN A 18 -6.92 -7.62 -5.78
CA ASN A 18 -7.44 -8.50 -6.84
C ASN A 18 -8.96 -8.59 -6.77
N HIS A 19 -9.51 -8.90 -5.60
CA HIS A 19 -10.96 -8.99 -5.40
C HIS A 19 -11.65 -7.65 -5.59
N LEU A 20 -11.03 -6.54 -5.15
CA LEU A 20 -11.57 -5.20 -5.35
C LEU A 20 -11.69 -4.85 -6.84
N LEU A 21 -10.65 -5.12 -7.63
CA LEU A 21 -10.66 -4.85 -9.07
C LEU A 21 -11.69 -5.71 -9.81
N MET A 22 -11.76 -7.01 -9.47
CA MET A 22 -12.74 -7.91 -10.07
C MET A 22 -14.18 -7.54 -9.68
N HIS A 23 -14.41 -7.17 -8.43
CA HIS A 23 -15.73 -6.79 -7.95
C HIS A 23 -16.21 -5.46 -8.53
N THR A 24 -15.38 -4.43 -8.48
CA THR A 24 -15.78 -3.05 -8.81
C THR A 24 -15.81 -2.78 -10.31
N TYR A 25 -14.92 -3.42 -11.07
CA TYR A 25 -14.78 -3.18 -12.51
C TYR A 25 -15.13 -4.40 -13.37
N SER A 26 -15.61 -5.49 -12.75
CA SER A 26 -15.95 -6.74 -13.44
C SER A 26 -14.78 -7.36 -14.22
N TYR A 27 -13.54 -7.03 -13.84
CA TYR A 27 -12.38 -7.71 -14.38
C TYR A 27 -12.37 -9.17 -13.96
N THR A 28 -11.74 -9.99 -14.79
CA THR A 28 -11.53 -11.42 -14.55
C THR A 28 -10.09 -11.68 -14.12
N GLU A 29 -9.83 -12.87 -13.59
CA GLU A 29 -8.46 -13.34 -13.37
C GLU A 29 -7.63 -13.33 -14.66
N ASP A 30 -8.25 -13.54 -15.83
CA ASP A 30 -7.55 -13.49 -17.11
C ASP A 30 -7.16 -12.06 -17.50
N ASP A 31 -7.96 -11.05 -17.15
CA ASP A 31 -7.55 -9.64 -17.30
C ASP A 31 -6.34 -9.35 -16.42
N LEU A 32 -6.36 -9.79 -15.15
CA LEU A 32 -5.21 -9.65 -14.25
C LEU A 32 -3.97 -10.37 -14.81
N LYS A 33 -4.14 -11.56 -15.39
CA LYS A 33 -3.06 -12.31 -16.03
C LYS A 33 -2.50 -11.58 -17.24
N ASN A 34 -3.35 -10.99 -18.07
CA ASN A 34 -2.93 -10.26 -19.25
C ASN A 34 -2.08 -9.03 -18.89
N TRP A 35 -2.36 -8.37 -17.76
CA TRP A 35 -1.57 -7.20 -17.33
C TRP A 35 -0.31 -7.59 -16.56
N THR A 36 -0.41 -8.58 -15.67
CA THR A 36 0.63 -8.86 -14.65
C THR A 36 1.41 -10.15 -14.88
N GLY A 37 1.02 -10.94 -15.89
CA GLY A 37 1.50 -12.30 -16.11
C GLY A 37 0.94 -13.33 -15.12
N SER A 38 -0.01 -12.98 -14.26
CA SER A 38 -0.61 -13.89 -13.27
C SER A 38 -2.08 -13.67 -13.04
N ARG A 39 -2.84 -14.77 -12.93
CA ARG A 39 -4.24 -14.74 -12.48
C ARG A 39 -4.39 -14.24 -11.04
N ARG A 40 -3.32 -14.41 -10.26
CA ARG A 40 -3.22 -13.94 -8.88
C ARG A 40 -1.96 -13.08 -8.74
N PRO A 41 -1.99 -11.79 -9.12
CA PRO A 41 -0.83 -10.93 -8.95
C PRO A 41 -0.50 -10.73 -7.48
N THR A 42 0.79 -10.59 -7.20
CA THR A 42 1.33 -10.22 -5.88
C THR A 42 1.62 -8.72 -5.86
N ALA A 43 1.93 -8.15 -4.69
CA ALA A 43 2.33 -6.76 -4.56
C ALA A 43 3.49 -6.38 -5.52
N ARG A 44 4.52 -7.22 -5.62
CA ARG A 44 5.63 -7.04 -6.58
C ARG A 44 5.16 -6.95 -8.03
N ARG A 45 4.15 -7.73 -8.43
CA ARG A 45 3.64 -7.69 -9.82
C ARG A 45 2.87 -6.41 -10.11
N TYR A 46 2.08 -5.91 -9.16
CA TYR A 46 1.45 -4.60 -9.28
C TYR A 46 2.50 -3.49 -9.37
N HIS A 47 3.50 -3.55 -8.51
CA HIS A 47 4.63 -2.64 -8.55
C HIS A 47 5.29 -2.64 -9.94
N ASP A 48 5.71 -3.80 -10.43
CA ASP A 48 6.41 -3.92 -11.71
C ASP A 48 5.54 -3.45 -12.88
N LEU A 49 4.23 -3.73 -12.85
CA LEU A 49 3.29 -3.22 -13.86
C LEU A 49 3.19 -1.69 -13.86
N ILE A 50 3.15 -1.06 -12.69
CA ILE A 50 3.06 0.40 -12.59
C ILE A 50 4.41 1.05 -12.96
N ASP A 51 5.53 0.42 -12.62
CA ASP A 51 6.86 0.98 -12.87
C ASP A 51 7.21 1.08 -14.36
N LEU A 52 6.58 0.25 -15.20
CA LEU A 52 6.66 0.37 -16.67
C LEU A 52 6.15 1.74 -17.19
N GLY A 53 5.52 2.56 -16.34
CA GLY A 53 5.25 3.98 -16.59
C GLY A 53 3.92 4.22 -17.29
N GLN A 54 3.59 3.41 -18.30
CA GLN A 54 2.29 3.35 -18.97
C GLN A 54 2.06 1.93 -19.52
N SER A 55 1.34 1.09 -18.78
CA SER A 55 0.65 -0.03 -19.43
C SER A 55 -0.69 0.46 -19.96
N LYS A 56 -1.34 -0.29 -20.86
CA LYS A 56 -2.61 0.11 -21.49
C LYS A 56 -3.65 0.63 -20.48
N ASN A 57 -3.60 0.16 -19.23
CA ASN A 57 -4.59 0.47 -18.19
C ASN A 57 -3.99 1.10 -16.92
N TRP A 58 -2.67 1.32 -16.83
CA TRP A 58 -2.05 1.86 -15.61
C TRP A 58 -1.16 3.04 -15.90
N LYS A 59 -1.33 4.08 -15.11
CA LYS A 59 -0.50 5.29 -15.10
C LYS A 59 0.29 5.38 -13.81
N LYS A 60 1.60 5.54 -13.93
CA LYS A 60 2.46 5.91 -12.78
C LYS A 60 2.16 7.34 -12.34
N ILE A 61 2.02 7.55 -11.03
CA ILE A 61 1.86 8.87 -10.43
C ILE A 61 3.19 9.26 -9.79
N GLU A 62 3.84 10.29 -10.33
CA GLU A 62 5.17 10.70 -9.88
C GLU A 62 5.19 11.42 -8.54
N LYS A 63 4.12 12.15 -8.22
CA LYS A 63 4.07 13.01 -7.03
C LYS A 63 2.93 12.62 -6.11
N LEU A 64 3.25 12.49 -4.83
CA LEU A 64 2.32 12.11 -3.78
C LEU A 64 1.13 13.09 -3.68
N GLU A 65 1.34 14.37 -3.93
CA GLU A 65 0.28 15.40 -3.95
C GLU A 65 -0.83 15.17 -5.01
N ASN A 66 -0.52 14.36 -6.04
CA ASN A 66 -1.44 13.99 -7.11
C ASN A 66 -2.22 12.70 -6.84
N LEU A 67 -1.94 12.02 -5.72
CA LEU A 67 -2.70 10.86 -5.28
C LEU A 67 -4.14 11.26 -4.95
N LYS A 68 -5.06 10.36 -5.28
CA LYS A 68 -6.50 10.46 -5.06
C LYS A 68 -7.02 9.15 -4.46
N PRO A 69 -8.19 9.18 -3.80
CA PRO A 69 -8.88 7.95 -3.42
C PRO A 69 -9.00 7.00 -4.61
N GLY A 70 -8.69 5.73 -4.39
CA GLY A 70 -8.71 4.69 -5.42
C GLY A 70 -7.38 4.43 -6.12
N ASP A 71 -6.36 5.28 -5.93
CA ASP A 71 -5.01 4.99 -6.41
C ASP A 71 -4.37 3.85 -5.60
N LEU A 72 -3.40 3.16 -6.20
CA LEU A 72 -2.59 2.17 -5.50
C LEU A 72 -1.26 2.76 -5.05
N ILE A 73 -0.86 2.38 -3.84
CA ILE A 73 0.53 2.41 -3.41
C ILE A 73 1.05 0.98 -3.51
N ALA A 74 2.08 0.75 -4.32
CA ALA A 74 2.71 -0.55 -4.45
C ALA A 74 4.17 -0.47 -3.99
N ILE A 75 4.55 -1.39 -3.11
CA ILE A 75 5.88 -1.50 -2.52
C ILE A 75 6.44 -2.85 -2.91
N LYS A 76 7.64 -2.86 -3.49
CA LYS A 76 8.43 -4.06 -3.76
C LYS A 76 9.59 -4.13 -2.78
N TYR A 77 9.70 -5.25 -2.08
CA TYR A 77 10.84 -5.50 -1.20
C TYR A 77 11.99 -6.04 -2.05
N LEU A 78 13.03 -5.22 -2.23
CA LEU A 78 14.18 -5.54 -3.08
C LEU A 78 15.16 -6.49 -2.37
N ASP A 79 15.08 -6.56 -1.05
CA ASP A 79 15.86 -7.43 -0.17
C ASP A 79 15.15 -8.77 0.16
N ALA A 80 13.95 -8.98 -0.37
CA ALA A 80 13.21 -10.23 -0.20
C ALA A 80 13.92 -11.42 -0.85
N LYS A 81 14.04 -12.52 -0.09
CA LYS A 81 14.56 -13.80 -0.58
C LYS A 81 13.45 -14.67 -1.15
N GLU A 82 13.83 -15.77 -1.78
CA GLU A 82 12.86 -16.77 -2.24
C GLU A 82 12.04 -17.30 -1.06
N GLY A 83 10.70 -17.29 -1.21
CA GLY A 83 9.76 -17.67 -0.15
C GLY A 83 9.32 -16.52 0.77
N ASP A 84 9.98 -15.36 0.73
CA ASP A 84 9.59 -14.20 1.53
C ASP A 84 8.36 -13.47 0.98
N ASN A 85 7.78 -12.59 1.81
CA ASN A 85 6.82 -11.61 1.34
C ASN A 85 7.45 -10.71 0.27
N THR A 86 6.83 -10.65 -0.90
CA THR A 86 7.36 -9.92 -2.06
C THR A 86 7.15 -8.41 -2.01
N GLY A 87 6.37 -7.90 -1.05
CA GLY A 87 6.06 -6.49 -0.95
C GLY A 87 4.74 -6.19 -0.24
N HIS A 88 4.19 -5.02 -0.51
CA HIS A 88 2.87 -4.63 -0.01
C HIS A 88 2.13 -3.79 -1.04
N VAL A 89 0.82 -3.92 -1.11
CA VAL A 89 -0.02 -3.11 -2.00
C VAL A 89 -1.25 -2.64 -1.26
N MET A 90 -1.60 -1.37 -1.42
CA MET A 90 -2.62 -0.68 -0.65
C MET A 90 -3.42 0.23 -1.55
N LEU A 91 -4.68 0.48 -1.16
CA LEU A 91 -5.53 1.48 -1.78
C LEU A 91 -5.41 2.79 -1.01
N VAL A 92 -5.23 3.91 -1.72
CA VAL A 92 -5.34 5.25 -1.13
C VAL A 92 -6.81 5.49 -0.80
N ASP A 93 -7.09 5.79 0.46
CA ASP A 93 -8.45 6.01 0.96
C ASP A 93 -8.86 7.49 0.88
N ALA A 94 -7.92 8.39 1.16
CA ALA A 94 -8.13 9.83 1.10
C ALA A 94 -6.92 10.55 0.54
N LYS A 95 -7.11 11.80 0.10
CA LYS A 95 -6.02 12.64 -0.39
C LYS A 95 -4.93 12.78 0.69
N PRO A 96 -3.64 12.57 0.36
CA PRO A 96 -2.56 12.79 1.30
C PRO A 96 -2.50 14.21 1.84
N LYS A 97 -1.98 14.35 3.06
CA LYS A 97 -1.78 15.66 3.70
C LYS A 97 -0.36 15.79 4.19
N LEU A 98 0.20 16.99 4.05
CA LEU A 98 1.51 17.31 4.60
C LEU A 98 1.41 17.40 6.13
N LEU A 99 2.34 16.76 6.83
CA LEU A 99 2.49 16.86 8.28
C LEU A 99 3.31 18.10 8.61
N ASN A 100 2.63 19.19 8.99
CA ASN A 100 3.29 20.43 9.41
C ASN A 100 4.02 20.28 10.77
N THR A 101 3.55 19.36 11.62
CA THR A 101 4.12 19.05 12.92
C THR A 101 4.26 17.53 13.09
N PRO A 102 5.23 16.88 12.44
CA PRO A 102 5.41 15.44 12.54
C PRO A 102 5.86 15.04 13.94
N ALA A 103 5.53 13.82 14.38
CA ALA A 103 5.91 13.32 15.70
C ALA A 103 7.43 13.20 15.89
N GLU A 104 8.19 13.10 14.79
CA GLU A 104 9.64 13.14 14.78
C GLU A 104 10.15 13.76 13.47
N THR A 105 11.33 14.37 13.49
CA THR A 105 12.02 14.80 12.27
C THR A 105 12.88 13.65 11.75
N ILE A 106 12.73 13.31 10.47
CA ILE A 106 13.49 12.21 9.86
C ILE A 106 14.59 12.79 8.97
N ALA A 107 15.85 12.46 9.30
CA ALA A 107 16.99 12.89 8.50
C ALA A 107 16.88 12.40 7.05
N GLY A 108 17.12 13.32 6.11
CA GLY A 108 17.00 13.06 4.67
C GLY A 108 15.57 13.17 4.10
N ALA A 109 14.57 13.44 4.93
CA ALA A 109 13.22 13.79 4.50
C ALA A 109 12.98 15.30 4.69
N ALA A 110 12.66 16.00 3.61
CA ALA A 110 12.29 17.41 3.69
C ALA A 110 10.80 17.59 4.04
N LYS A 111 9.96 16.66 3.55
CA LYS A 111 8.51 16.64 3.78
C LYS A 111 8.08 15.27 4.29
N GLN A 112 7.12 15.27 5.22
CA GLN A 112 6.49 14.06 5.73
C GLN A 112 4.99 14.15 5.48
N TRP A 113 4.39 13.09 4.97
CA TRP A 113 3.00 13.08 4.54
C TRP A 113 2.23 12.03 5.32
N GLU A 114 1.03 12.37 5.79
CA GLU A 114 0.05 11.38 6.20
C GLU A 114 -0.73 10.90 4.97
N VAL A 115 -0.81 9.58 4.83
CA VAL A 115 -1.51 8.94 3.71
C VAL A 115 -2.49 7.92 4.26
N PRO A 116 -3.79 8.25 4.28
CA PRO A 116 -4.84 7.30 4.64
C PRO A 116 -4.93 6.18 3.60
N VAL A 117 -4.92 4.94 4.06
CA VAL A 117 -4.92 3.74 3.21
C VAL A 117 -5.93 2.71 3.69
N ILE A 118 -6.42 1.92 2.74
CA ILE A 118 -7.09 0.65 2.99
C ILE A 118 -6.14 -0.46 2.54
N ASP A 119 -5.85 -1.39 3.43
CA ASP A 119 -5.00 -2.54 3.15
C ASP A 119 -5.43 -3.79 3.91
N SER A 120 -4.76 -4.91 3.64
CA SER A 120 -4.86 -6.11 4.47
C SER A 120 -3.48 -6.48 4.99
N THR A 121 -3.30 -6.50 6.31
CA THR A 121 -1.99 -6.70 6.93
C THR A 121 -2.08 -7.38 8.29
N MET A 122 -0.94 -7.90 8.77
CA MET A 122 -0.81 -8.62 10.03
C MET A 122 -0.70 -7.70 11.25
N SER A 123 -0.50 -6.40 11.07
CA SER A 123 -0.30 -5.47 12.18
C SER A 123 -0.94 -4.10 11.88
N PRO A 124 -1.65 -3.49 12.84
CA PRO A 124 -2.27 -2.17 12.67
C PRO A 124 -1.24 -1.05 12.43
N HIS A 125 -1.61 -0.03 11.64
CA HIS A 125 -0.80 1.16 11.35
C HIS A 125 -0.89 2.20 12.47
N GLY A 126 -0.55 1.78 13.69
CA GLY A 126 -0.63 2.60 14.91
C GLY A 126 -2.03 2.62 15.55
N LYS A 127 -2.20 3.46 16.57
CA LYS A 127 -3.39 3.45 17.46
C LYS A 127 -4.69 3.93 16.80
N LYS A 128 -4.59 4.60 15.66
CA LYS A 128 -5.75 5.13 14.92
C LYS A 128 -6.25 4.20 13.82
N ASP A 129 -5.56 3.08 13.61
CA ASP A 129 -5.97 2.08 12.64
C ASP A 129 -7.27 1.39 13.09
N SER A 130 -8.16 1.09 12.15
CA SER A 130 -9.45 0.46 12.43
C SER A 130 -9.32 -0.94 13.04
N ARG A 131 -8.14 -1.57 12.90
CA ARG A 131 -7.82 -2.88 13.47
C ARG A 131 -7.11 -2.76 14.82
N TYR A 132 -6.81 -1.55 15.30
CA TYR A 132 -6.14 -1.38 16.57
C TYR A 132 -7.08 -1.74 17.72
N ASP A 133 -6.70 -2.76 18.47
CA ASP A 133 -7.23 -3.05 19.79
C ASP A 133 -6.05 -3.16 20.77
N LYS A 134 -6.23 -2.63 21.98
CA LYS A 134 -5.16 -2.60 23.00
C LYS A 134 -4.91 -3.97 23.66
N ASN A 135 -5.89 -4.87 23.59
CA ASN A 135 -5.93 -6.17 24.23
C ASN A 135 -5.78 -7.32 23.23
N GLU A 136 -6.23 -7.12 21.99
CA GLU A 136 -6.19 -8.14 20.94
C GLU A 136 -5.47 -7.65 19.67
N LYS A 137 -4.70 -8.54 19.03
CA LYS A 137 -4.12 -8.25 17.73
C LYS A 137 -5.10 -8.65 16.64
N HIS A 138 -5.64 -7.66 15.93
CA HIS A 138 -6.44 -7.91 14.73
C HIS A 138 -5.58 -7.81 13.47
N THR A 139 -5.84 -8.73 12.55
CA THR A 139 -5.19 -8.83 11.24
C THR A 139 -6.25 -8.80 10.15
N GLY A 140 -5.83 -8.62 8.91
CA GLY A 140 -6.72 -8.59 7.76
C GLY A 140 -7.03 -7.16 7.31
N VAL A 141 -8.18 -6.99 6.67
CA VAL A 141 -8.59 -5.74 6.02
C VAL A 141 -8.88 -4.66 7.06
N GLY A 142 -8.36 -3.46 6.83
CA GLY A 142 -8.68 -2.30 7.65
C GLY A 142 -8.26 -0.98 7.00
N GLN A 143 -8.54 0.10 7.73
CA GLN A 143 -8.12 1.46 7.40
C GLN A 143 -7.03 1.91 8.36
N GLY A 144 -5.95 2.47 7.83
CA GLY A 144 -4.87 3.02 8.62
C GLY A 144 -4.18 4.19 7.93
N THR A 145 -3.09 4.66 8.52
CA THR A 145 -2.37 5.84 8.00
C THR A 145 -0.89 5.55 7.90
N PHE A 146 -0.35 5.69 6.69
CA PHE A 146 1.08 5.66 6.45
C PHE A 146 1.70 7.02 6.63
N ARG A 147 2.99 7.01 6.95
CA ARG A 147 3.85 8.18 6.82
C ARG A 147 4.79 7.99 5.64
N ILE A 148 4.64 8.80 4.60
CA ILE A 148 5.55 8.79 3.44
C ILE A 148 6.47 10.00 3.51
N LEU A 149 7.75 9.79 3.18
CA LEU A 149 8.80 10.77 3.26
C LEU A 149 9.21 11.19 1.85
N THR A 150 9.27 12.49 1.60
CA THR A 150 9.78 13.03 0.32
C THR A 150 10.87 14.06 0.56
N ASP A 151 11.69 14.26 -0.47
CA ASP A 151 12.55 15.45 -0.55
C ASP A 151 11.73 16.71 -0.92
N ASP A 152 12.42 17.82 -1.15
CA ASP A 152 11.80 19.10 -1.52
C ASP A 152 11.11 19.07 -2.89
N GLN A 153 11.62 18.25 -3.82
CA GLN A 153 11.08 18.07 -5.16
C GLN A 153 9.84 17.18 -5.19
N GLY A 154 9.54 16.51 -4.07
CA GLY A 154 8.43 15.57 -3.93
C GLY A 154 8.79 14.15 -4.33
N THR A 155 10.07 13.85 -4.54
CA THR A 155 10.56 12.49 -4.79
C THR A 155 10.55 11.69 -3.50
N ILE A 156 10.06 10.46 -3.56
CA ILE A 156 9.96 9.58 -2.38
C ILE A 156 11.36 9.18 -1.93
N VAL A 157 11.68 9.39 -0.65
CA VAL A 157 12.95 8.95 -0.05
C VAL A 157 12.77 7.74 0.89
N GLY A 158 11.55 7.53 1.39
CA GLY A 158 11.20 6.38 2.21
C GLY A 158 9.83 6.49 2.85
N TYR A 159 9.56 5.60 3.81
CA TYR A 159 8.31 5.61 4.58
C TYR A 159 8.46 4.94 5.95
N THR A 160 7.47 5.17 6.82
CA THR A 160 7.22 4.38 8.04
C THR A 160 5.80 3.83 8.01
N TRP A 161 5.59 2.69 8.67
CA TRP A 161 4.29 1.97 8.66
C TRP A 161 3.17 2.71 9.42
N SER A 162 3.49 3.74 10.20
CA SER A 162 2.49 4.54 10.90
C SER A 162 2.96 5.98 11.12
N LEU A 163 2.05 6.81 11.65
CA LEU A 163 2.34 8.16 12.12
C LEU A 163 3.00 8.20 13.51
N ASP A 164 3.18 7.07 14.19
CA ASP A 164 3.89 7.02 15.46
C ASP A 164 5.41 7.17 15.23
N SER A 165 6.17 7.50 16.28
CA SER A 165 7.64 7.51 16.19
C SER A 165 8.14 6.10 15.83
N SER A 166 8.96 5.99 14.80
CA SER A 166 9.46 4.70 14.32
C SER A 166 10.98 4.62 14.41
N LYS A 167 11.50 3.51 14.92
CA LYS A 167 12.93 3.21 14.86
C LYS A 167 13.38 2.80 13.45
N THR A 168 12.44 2.39 12.60
CA THR A 168 12.74 1.87 11.26
C THR A 168 12.13 2.77 10.21
N ILE A 169 12.99 3.20 9.28
CA ILE A 169 12.63 3.93 8.08
C ILE A 169 13.00 3.05 6.89
N TYR A 170 12.03 2.75 6.04
CA TYR A 170 12.25 1.94 4.84
C TYR A 170 12.57 2.85 3.68
N LYS A 171 13.80 2.75 3.17
CA LYS A 171 14.31 3.57 2.05
C LYS A 171 14.00 2.92 0.71
N GLN A 172 13.96 3.73 -0.35
CA GLN A 172 13.65 3.29 -1.72
C GLN A 172 14.57 2.19 -2.26
N ASN A 173 15.84 2.17 -1.84
CA ASN A 173 16.81 1.16 -2.27
C ASN A 173 16.66 -0.20 -1.55
N VAL A 174 15.77 -0.29 -0.56
CA VAL A 174 15.42 -1.54 0.15
C VAL A 174 13.98 -1.90 -0.17
N HIS A 175 13.05 -0.98 0.06
CA HIS A 175 11.64 -1.11 -0.30
C HIS A 175 11.29 -0.03 -1.33
N HIS A 176 11.24 -0.42 -2.60
CA HIS A 176 10.89 0.51 -3.67
C HIS A 176 9.37 0.71 -3.68
N MET A 177 8.95 1.94 -3.43
CA MET A 177 7.54 2.34 -3.38
C MET A 177 7.25 3.26 -4.54
N LEU A 178 6.11 3.02 -5.18
CA LEU A 178 5.58 3.86 -6.24
C LEU A 178 4.05 3.92 -6.17
N PHE A 179 3.49 4.78 -7.00
CA PHE A 179 2.07 5.04 -7.04
C PHE A 179 1.50 4.77 -8.43
N GLY A 180 0.33 4.14 -8.49
CA GLY A 180 -0.33 3.82 -9.74
C GLY A 180 -1.81 4.14 -9.71
N ARG A 181 -2.32 4.63 -10.83
CA ARG A 181 -3.76 4.75 -11.08
C ARG A 181 -4.16 3.85 -12.22
N LEU A 182 -5.25 3.12 -12.02
CA LEU A 182 -5.93 2.45 -13.11
C LEU A 182 -6.65 3.51 -13.97
N GLU A 183 -6.23 3.65 -15.22
CA GLU A 183 -6.86 4.51 -16.22
C GLU A 183 -7.84 3.65 -17.05
N ARG A 184 -9.07 4.14 -17.20
CA ARG A 184 -10.18 3.47 -17.90
C ARG A 184 -10.77 4.40 -18.94
#